data_AF-A0A914VDZ1-F1
#
_entry.id   AF-A0A914VDZ1-F1
#
_cell.length_a   1.000
_cell.length_b   1.000
_cell.length_c   1.000
_cell.angle_alpha   90.00
_cell.angle_beta   90.00
_cell.angle_gamma   90.00
#
_symmetry.space_group_name_H-M   'P 1'
#
loop_
_entity.id
_entity.type
_entity.pdbx_description
1 polymer ?
#
loop_
_entity_poly.entity_id
_entity_poly.type
_entity_poly.pdbx_seq_one_letter_code
_entity_poly.pdbx_strand_id
1 'polypeptide(L)'
;MATKEEVKKLMDDRDELDKQLADHFAILKVNNVDMETPLVDAEGFPRADIDVYAVREARNKVICKLSFPNPLTDMFEMSKQF
;
A
#
# COMPACT_ATOMS: atom_id res chain seq x y z
N MET A 1 14.72 26.16 4.64
CA MET A 1 14.11 25.92 3.32
C MET A 1 14.64 24.58 2.83
N ALA A 2 13.76 23.65 2.44
CA ALA A 2 14.20 22.40 1.84
C ALA A 2 14.97 22.70 0.55
N THR A 3 16.14 22.11 0.41
CA THR A 3 17.00 22.25 -0.77
C THR A 3 16.40 21.48 -1.94
N LYS A 4 16.67 21.93 -3.17
CA LYS A 4 16.16 21.28 -4.40
C LYS A 4 16.52 19.78 -4.47
N GLU A 5 17.64 19.39 -3.86
CA GLU A 5 18.09 18.00 -3.80
C GLU A 5 17.27 17.15 -2.82
N GLU A 6 16.88 17.71 -1.67
CA GLU A 6 16.00 17.03 -0.70
C GLU A 6 14.61 16.79 -1.29
N VAL A 7 14.05 17.79 -1.98
CA VAL A 7 12.77 17.65 -2.68
C VAL A 7 12.84 16.55 -3.75
N LYS A 8 13.94 16.47 -4.50
CA LYS A 8 14.11 15.44 -5.52
C LYS A 8 14.20 14.04 -4.91
N LYS A 9 14.97 13.85 -3.85
CA LYS A 9 15.06 12.56 -3.13
C LYS A 9 13.69 12.12 -2.61
N LEU A 10 12.94 13.05 -2.03
CA LEU A 10 11.58 12.80 -1.56
C LEU A 10 10.64 12.36 -2.70
N MET A 11 10.76 12.94 -3.90
CA MET A 11 9.99 12.50 -5.06
C MET A 11 10.37 11.10 -5.53
N ASP A 12 11.67 10.77 -5.55
CA ASP A 12 12.16 9.45 -5.92
C ASP A 12 11.69 8.38 -4.91
N ASP A 13 11.74 8.70 -3.61
CA ASP A 13 11.24 7.84 -2.53
C ASP A 13 9.72 7.62 -2.65
N ARG A 14 8.95 8.65 -3.03
CA ARG A 14 7.51 8.52 -3.30
C ARG A 14 7.25 7.54 -4.43
N ASP A 15 7.92 7.72 -5.57
CA ASP A 15 7.69 6.91 -6.75
C ASP A 15 8.03 5.43 -6.49
N GLU A 16 9.04 5.18 -5.66
CA GLU A 16 9.37 3.83 -5.20
C GLU A 16 8.28 3.24 -4.28
N LEU A 17 7.75 4.04 -3.36
CA LEU A 17 6.62 3.63 -2.51
C LEU A 17 5.36 3.32 -3.32
N ASP A 18 5.06 4.13 -4.33
CA ASP A 18 3.91 3.94 -5.21
C ASP A 18 4.04 2.65 -6.04
N LYS A 19 5.25 2.33 -6.51
CA LYS A 19 5.53 1.04 -7.16
C LYS A 19 5.31 -0.14 -6.23
N GLN A 20 5.86 -0.09 -5.02
CA GLN A 20 5.67 -1.14 -4.02
C GLN A 20 4.18 -1.35 -3.70
N LEU A 21 3.42 -0.27 -3.57
CA LEU A 21 1.97 -0.34 -3.39
C LEU A 21 1.28 -1.00 -4.59
N ALA A 22 1.62 -0.60 -5.82
CA ALA A 22 1.06 -1.19 -7.04
C ALA A 22 1.33 -2.70 -7.13
N ASP A 23 2.54 -3.15 -6.76
CA ASP A 23 2.89 -4.57 -6.72
C ASP A 23 2.04 -5.34 -5.71
N HIS A 24 1.81 -4.78 -4.50
CA HIS A 24 0.93 -5.41 -3.52
C HIS A 24 -0.52 -5.46 -3.98
N PHE A 25 -1.02 -4.40 -4.64
CA PHE A 25 -2.35 -4.43 -5.25
C PHE A 25 -2.45 -5.44 -6.39
N ALA A 26 -1.36 -5.69 -7.14
CA ALA A 26 -1.34 -6.72 -8.16
C ALA A 26 -1.51 -8.13 -7.55
N ILE A 27 -0.85 -8.40 -6.41
CA ILE A 27 -1.01 -9.68 -5.68
C ILE A 27 -2.47 -9.89 -5.25
N LEU A 28 -3.11 -8.83 -4.74
CA LEU A 28 -4.53 -8.85 -4.37
C LEU A 28 -5.44 -9.15 -5.58
N LYS A 29 -5.19 -8.48 -6.72
CA LYS A 29 -5.91 -8.71 -7.98
C LYS A 29 -5.74 -10.13 -8.52
N VAL A 30 -4.54 -10.69 -8.48
CA VAL A 30 -4.28 -12.08 -8.93
C VAL A 30 -5.06 -13.09 -8.10
N ASN A 31 -5.22 -12.82 -6.79
CA ASN A 31 -6.03 -13.64 -5.90
C ASN A 31 -7.52 -13.27 -5.91
N ASN A 32 -7.93 -12.32 -6.76
CA ASN A 32 -9.31 -11.84 -6.89
C ASN A 32 -9.95 -11.42 -5.55
N VAL A 33 -9.15 -10.77 -4.70
CA VAL A 33 -9.55 -10.27 -3.38
C VAL A 33 -9.16 -8.80 -3.22
N ASP A 34 -9.95 -8.07 -2.43
CA ASP A 34 -9.68 -6.67 -2.08
C ASP A 34 -9.05 -6.59 -0.68
N MET A 35 -8.97 -5.40 -0.09
CA MET A 35 -8.49 -5.20 1.29
C MET A 35 -9.45 -5.72 2.36
N GLU A 36 -10.74 -5.83 2.02
CA GLU A 36 -11.82 -6.14 2.98
C GLU A 36 -12.37 -7.56 2.84
N THR A 37 -12.05 -8.25 1.73
CA THR A 37 -12.59 -9.59 1.46
C THR A 37 -12.22 -10.55 2.58
N PRO A 38 -13.15 -11.37 3.10
CA PRO A 38 -12.82 -12.33 4.17
C PRO A 38 -11.77 -13.33 3.70
N LEU A 39 -10.76 -13.61 4.53
CA LEU A 39 -9.71 -14.60 4.22
C LEU A 39 -10.06 -16.01 4.70
N VAL A 40 -11.18 -16.13 5.40
CA VAL A 40 -11.73 -17.39 5.88
C VAL A 40 -13.05 -17.68 5.21
N ASP A 41 -13.38 -18.97 5.12
CA ASP A 41 -14.68 -19.46 4.68
C ASP A 41 -15.75 -19.32 5.78
N ALA A 42 -16.94 -19.89 5.54
CA ALA A 42 -18.06 -19.83 6.47
C ALA A 42 -17.85 -20.70 7.73
N GLU A 43 -16.95 -21.67 7.68
CA GLU A 43 -16.64 -22.60 8.77
C GLU A 43 -15.47 -22.09 9.62
N GLY A 44 -14.78 -21.04 9.17
CA GLY A 44 -13.67 -20.39 9.86
C GLY A 44 -12.29 -20.89 9.44
N PHE A 45 -12.20 -21.67 8.36
CA PHE A 45 -10.93 -22.15 7.83
C PHE A 45 -10.36 -21.21 6.76
N PRO A 46 -9.02 -21.17 6.56
CA PRO A 46 -8.41 -20.42 5.48
C PRO A 46 -8.99 -20.85 4.13
N ARG A 47 -9.39 -19.86 3.32
CA ARG A 47 -9.89 -20.09 1.97
C ARG A 47 -8.88 -20.87 1.11
N ALA A 48 -9.32 -21.99 0.54
CA ALA A 48 -8.48 -22.83 -0.31
C ALA A 48 -8.36 -22.29 -1.75
N ASP A 49 -9.24 -21.37 -2.15
CA ASP A 49 -9.28 -20.75 -3.48
C ASP A 49 -8.25 -19.62 -3.67
N ILE A 50 -7.62 -19.15 -2.59
CA ILE A 50 -6.65 -18.06 -2.62
C ILE A 50 -5.39 -18.39 -1.83
N ASP A 51 -4.28 -17.74 -2.16
CA ASP A 51 -3.11 -17.74 -1.29
C ASP A 51 -3.33 -16.77 -0.11
N VAL A 52 -3.94 -17.28 0.96
CA VAL A 52 -4.23 -16.51 2.18
C VAL A 52 -2.97 -15.87 2.78
N TYR A 53 -1.81 -16.52 2.65
CA TYR A 53 -0.56 -16.00 3.17
C TYR A 53 -0.11 -14.77 2.37
N ALA A 54 -0.02 -14.89 1.05
CA ALA A 54 0.38 -13.79 0.17
C ALA A 54 -0.58 -12.60 0.27
N VAL A 55 -1.89 -12.87 0.35
CA VAL A 55 -2.91 -11.82 0.52
C VAL A 55 -2.75 -11.12 1.86
N ARG A 56 -2.54 -11.86 2.96
CA ARG A 56 -2.35 -11.26 4.29
C ARG A 56 -1.09 -10.41 4.35
N GLU A 57 0.00 -10.86 3.73
CA GLU A 57 1.24 -10.09 3.64
C GLU A 57 1.04 -8.81 2.83
N ALA A 58 0.42 -8.90 1.65
CA ALA A 58 0.13 -7.74 0.79
C ALA A 58 -0.74 -6.71 1.53
N ARG A 59 -1.82 -7.14 2.20
CA ARG A 59 -2.68 -6.24 2.99
C ARG A 59 -1.92 -5.55 4.11
N ASN A 60 -1.10 -6.29 4.86
CA ASN A 60 -0.30 -5.72 5.94
C ASN A 60 0.66 -4.65 5.43
N LYS A 61 1.32 -4.90 4.29
CA LYS A 61 2.23 -3.93 3.67
C LYS A 61 1.48 -2.69 3.21
N VAL A 62 0.34 -2.83 2.53
CA VAL A 62 -0.50 -1.70 2.10
C VAL A 62 -0.96 -0.87 3.31
N ILE A 63 -1.51 -1.50 4.35
CA ILE A 63 -1.97 -0.79 5.56
C ILE A 63 -0.82 -0.07 6.24
N CYS A 64 0.34 -0.72 6.38
CA CYS A 64 1.52 -0.10 6.98
C CYS A 64 1.93 1.16 6.20
N LYS A 65 2.04 1.07 4.88
CA LYS A 65 2.43 2.22 4.04
C LYS A 65 1.41 3.37 4.08
N LEU A 66 0.12 3.08 4.25
CA LEU A 66 -0.94 4.08 4.33
C LEU A 66 -1.16 4.65 5.74
N SER A 67 -0.90 3.86 6.79
CA SER A 67 -1.16 4.24 8.18
C SER A 67 -0.01 5.02 8.81
N PHE A 68 1.22 4.84 8.35
CA PHE A 68 2.32 5.71 8.77
C PHE A 68 2.20 7.05 8.03
N PRO A 69 2.26 8.19 8.74
CA PRO A 69 2.29 9.50 8.09
C PRO A 69 3.55 9.56 7.25
N ASN A 70 3.39 9.39 5.94
CA ASN A 70 4.48 9.65 5.02
C ASN A 70 4.58 11.18 4.91
N PRO A 71 5.77 11.78 5.10
CA PRO A 71 5.96 13.22 4.93
C PRO A 71 5.56 13.70 3.52
N LEU A 72 5.45 12.76 2.57
CA LEU A 72 5.02 12.95 1.19
C LEU A 72 3.51 13.13 1.02
N THR A 73 2.68 12.43 1.79
CA THR A 73 1.21 12.66 1.79
C THR A 73 0.90 14.03 2.38
N ASP A 74 1.64 14.43 3.41
CA ASP A 74 1.52 15.75 4.03
C ASP A 74 1.89 16.87 3.03
N MET A 75 2.95 16.69 2.21
CA MET A 75 3.31 17.66 1.17
C MET A 75 2.28 17.77 0.04
N PHE A 76 1.64 16.66 -0.36
CA PHE A 76 0.58 16.69 -1.38
C PHE A 76 -0.66 17.45 -0.87
N GLU A 77 -1.07 17.21 0.38
CA GLU A 77 -2.14 17.99 1.01
C GLU A 77 -1.76 19.46 1.16
N MET A 78 -0.53 19.76 1.57
CA MET A 78 -0.02 21.13 1.63
C MET A 78 0.00 21.82 0.26
N SER A 79 0.25 21.10 -0.84
CA SER A 79 0.22 21.66 -2.20
C SER A 79 -1.19 21.91 -2.74
N LYS A 80 -2.21 21.21 -2.23
CA LYS A 80 -3.63 21.45 -2.58
C LYS A 80 -4.22 22.68 -1.87
N GLN A 81 -3.48 23.27 -0.92
CA GLN A 81 -3.87 24.48 -0.20
C GLN A 81 -3.43 25.79 -0.91
N PHE A 82 -2.73 25.69 -2.05
CA PHE A 82 -2.27 26.83 -2.86
C PHE A 82 -2.94 26.88 -4.23
#